data_AF-A0A7C4R4X3-F1
#
_entry.id   AF-A0A7C4R4X3-F1
#
_cell.length_a   1.000
_cell.length_b   1.000
_cell.length_c   1.000
_cell.angle_alpha   90.00
_cell.angle_beta   90.00
_cell.angle_gamma   90.00
#
_symmetry.space_group_name_H-M   'P 1'
#
loop_
_entity.id
_entity.type
_entity.pdbx_description
1 polymer ?
#
loop_
_entity_poly.entity_id
_entity_poly.type
_entity_poly.pdbx_seq_one_letter_code
_entity_poly.pdbx_strand_id
1 'polypeptide(L)'
;MLNKGFCYILAELRCQPLVERLEELRDFLYGLLEARDKLKDAFAPSPLPSELKFPVKGTVVVKRGFAKMQKGGVCMDVTNVEQAQIAEEAGAVSVMVLDKLPYDARKAGGVARMADVKVIEEVMDHVTIPVMAKCRIGHYMEAKVLEHIGVDMIDESEVLTPADEKHHINKWLFRTPFVNGARNLGEALRRIYEGAAMIRTKGEAGTGNVSEAVKHMKQIMGEIRALRAMNDEELLDAAKNYNVPYELVKETARLGRLPVVNFAAGGIATPADAALMMLLGADGVFVGSGIFKSSDPEVRAQAIVLATSHWDDPEIVVEACRMVSEKKAMMGIDIKTLKPEELLQVRGE
;
A
#
# COMPACT_ATOMS: atom_id res chain seq x y z
N MET A 1 -3.42 36.07 -97.74
CA MET A 1 -4.66 35.96 -98.52
C MET A 1 -5.74 35.46 -97.60
N LEU A 2 -6.83 36.24 -97.48
CA LEU A 2 -8.21 35.79 -97.30
C LEU A 2 -8.53 34.95 -96.04
N ASN A 3 -9.62 35.15 -95.32
CA ASN A 3 -10.66 36.16 -95.21
C ASN A 3 -11.61 35.56 -94.16
N LYS A 4 -12.22 36.43 -93.35
CA LYS A 4 -13.58 36.27 -92.80
C LYS A 4 -13.84 35.23 -91.70
N GLY A 5 -14.44 35.75 -90.65
CA GLY A 5 -15.11 35.04 -89.56
C GLY A 5 -15.14 35.93 -88.32
N PHE A 6 -15.44 37.23 -88.46
CA PHE A 6 -16.78 37.73 -88.13
C PHE A 6 -17.23 37.29 -86.73
N CYS A 7 -16.72 37.99 -85.71
CA CYS A 7 -17.47 38.46 -84.54
C CYS A 7 -16.46 39.03 -83.53
N TYR A 8 -15.89 40.19 -83.87
CA TYR A 8 -15.33 41.06 -82.85
C TYR A 8 -16.28 42.23 -82.69
N ILE A 9 -16.58 42.52 -81.43
CA ILE A 9 -17.28 43.70 -80.92
C ILE A 9 -18.81 43.60 -80.95
N LEU A 10 -19.34 42.77 -80.05
CA LEU A 10 -20.54 43.10 -79.26
C LEU A 10 -20.42 42.41 -77.89
N ALA A 11 -20.02 43.23 -76.90
CA ALA A 11 -20.16 43.05 -75.45
C ALA A 11 -19.40 41.87 -74.80
N GLU A 12 -18.25 42.01 -74.12
CA GLU A 12 -17.76 43.12 -73.28
C GLU A 12 -18.90 43.85 -72.55
N LEU A 13 -19.52 43.13 -71.61
CA LEU A 13 -19.99 43.58 -70.29
C LEU A 13 -21.05 42.58 -69.80
N ARG A 14 -20.91 42.14 -68.54
CA ARG A 14 -21.80 41.23 -67.76
C ARG A 14 -21.45 39.75 -67.98
N CYS A 15 -20.41 39.22 -67.34
CA CYS A 15 -20.55 38.69 -65.97
C CYS A 15 -19.18 38.37 -65.33
N GLN A 16 -18.08 39.03 -65.71
CA GLN A 16 -16.78 38.83 -65.04
C GLN A 16 -16.87 38.88 -63.50
N PRO A 17 -17.59 39.84 -62.87
CA PRO A 17 -17.75 39.86 -61.42
C PRO A 17 -18.60 38.71 -60.87
N LEU A 18 -19.45 38.09 -61.69
CA LEU A 18 -20.32 36.98 -61.29
C LEU A 18 -19.57 35.65 -61.44
N VAL A 19 -18.79 35.47 -62.51
CA VAL A 19 -17.96 34.28 -62.73
C VAL A 19 -16.85 34.23 -61.67
N GLU A 20 -16.15 35.33 -61.42
CA GLU A 20 -15.15 35.41 -60.35
C GLU A 20 -15.79 35.16 -58.97
N ARG A 21 -16.96 35.73 -58.67
CA ARG A 21 -17.68 35.43 -57.41
C ARG A 21 -18.13 33.97 -57.31
N LEU A 22 -18.49 33.33 -58.43
CA LEU A 22 -18.85 31.91 -58.45
C LEU A 22 -17.61 31.03 -58.25
N GLU A 23 -16.45 31.45 -58.74
CA GLU A 23 -15.17 30.78 -58.48
C GLU A 23 -14.71 30.96 -57.03
N GLU A 24 -14.82 32.17 -56.46
CA GLU A 24 -14.57 32.43 -55.04
C GLU A 24 -15.52 31.61 -54.14
N LEU A 25 -16.80 31.53 -54.51
CA LEU A 25 -17.77 30.72 -53.78
C LEU A 25 -17.44 29.23 -53.88
N ARG A 26 -17.04 28.75 -55.07
CA ARG A 26 -16.59 27.38 -55.28
C ARG A 26 -15.39 27.07 -54.39
N ASP A 27 -14.39 27.94 -54.38
CA ASP A 27 -13.15 27.73 -53.62
C ASP A 27 -13.40 27.83 -52.11
N PHE A 28 -14.30 28.70 -51.66
CA PHE A 28 -14.78 28.74 -50.29
C PHE A 28 -15.50 27.44 -49.89
N LEU A 29 -16.38 26.91 -50.75
CA LEU A 29 -17.08 25.64 -50.50
C LEU A 29 -16.12 24.45 -50.48
N TYR A 30 -15.10 24.42 -51.35
CA TYR A 30 -14.03 23.42 -51.29
C TYR A 30 -13.20 23.56 -50.01
N GLY A 31 -12.88 24.77 -49.59
CA GLY A 31 -12.19 25.03 -48.32
C GLY A 31 -13.00 24.55 -47.11
N LEU A 32 -14.32 24.75 -47.11
CA LEU A 32 -15.22 24.19 -46.10
C LEU A 32 -15.28 22.66 -46.14
N LEU A 33 -15.24 22.05 -47.33
CA LEU A 33 -15.22 20.61 -47.49
C LEU A 33 -13.92 20.00 -46.94
N GLU A 34 -12.78 20.60 -47.25
CA GLU A 34 -11.48 20.21 -46.69
C GLU A 34 -11.44 20.41 -45.17
N ALA A 35 -12.00 21.51 -44.66
CA ALA A 35 -12.07 21.75 -43.23
C ALA A 35 -12.97 20.70 -42.54
N ARG A 36 -14.10 20.34 -43.14
CA ARG A 36 -14.96 19.25 -42.67
C ARG A 36 -14.21 17.92 -42.64
N ASP A 37 -13.46 17.59 -43.69
CA ASP A 37 -12.74 16.32 -43.77
C ASP A 37 -11.58 16.28 -42.76
N LYS A 38 -10.85 17.37 -42.57
CA LYS A 38 -9.85 17.52 -41.49
C LYS A 38 -10.47 17.42 -40.10
N LEU A 39 -11.65 18.01 -39.89
CA LEU A 39 -12.38 17.87 -38.63
C LEU A 39 -12.90 16.44 -38.44
N LYS A 40 -13.35 15.79 -39.51
CA LYS A 40 -13.80 14.40 -39.46
C LYS A 40 -12.65 13.46 -39.10
N ASP A 41 -11.43 13.70 -39.59
CA ASP A 41 -10.26 12.91 -39.24
C ASP A 41 -9.74 13.24 -37.83
N ALA A 42 -9.80 14.51 -37.41
CA ALA A 42 -9.37 14.95 -36.08
C ALA A 42 -10.33 14.54 -34.96
N PHE A 43 -11.62 14.42 -35.26
CA PHE A 43 -12.69 14.08 -34.31
C PHE A 43 -13.37 12.74 -34.63
N ALA A 44 -12.80 11.93 -35.53
CA ALA A 44 -13.24 10.55 -35.70
C ALA A 44 -12.99 9.83 -34.37
N PRO A 45 -14.02 9.26 -33.72
CA PRO A 45 -13.78 8.41 -32.57
C PRO A 45 -12.88 7.27 -33.04
N SER A 46 -11.72 7.12 -32.38
CA SER A 46 -10.84 5.99 -32.62
C SER A 46 -11.67 4.70 -32.59
N PRO A 47 -11.49 3.78 -33.56
CA PRO A 47 -12.18 2.51 -33.51
C PRO A 47 -11.91 1.86 -32.16
N LEU A 48 -12.96 1.31 -31.54
CA LEU A 48 -12.79 0.49 -30.35
C LEU A 48 -11.73 -0.58 -30.64
N PRO A 49 -10.78 -0.82 -29.71
CA PRO A 49 -9.74 -1.81 -29.92
C PRO A 49 -10.38 -3.15 -30.31
N SER A 50 -9.79 -3.84 -31.29
CA SER A 50 -10.27 -5.13 -31.80
C SER A 50 -10.34 -6.22 -30.72
N GLU A 51 -9.66 -6.01 -29.59
CA GLU A 51 -9.71 -6.83 -28.39
C GLU A 51 -9.96 -5.97 -27.15
N LEU A 52 -11.00 -6.32 -26.40
CA LEU A 52 -11.20 -5.85 -25.03
C LEU A 52 -10.27 -6.64 -24.10
N LYS A 53 -9.17 -6.02 -23.66
CA LYS A 53 -8.30 -6.61 -22.63
C LYS A 53 -9.00 -6.56 -21.27
N PHE A 54 -9.52 -7.69 -20.82
CA PHE A 54 -10.04 -7.80 -19.46
C PHE A 54 -8.89 -7.64 -18.44
N PRO A 55 -9.05 -6.83 -17.38
CA PRO A 55 -8.02 -6.66 -16.39
C PRO A 55 -7.75 -7.98 -15.65
N VAL A 56 -6.51 -8.45 -15.70
CA VAL A 56 -6.07 -9.65 -14.97
C VAL A 56 -6.00 -9.32 -13.47
N LYS A 57 -6.82 -10.00 -12.67
CA LYS A 57 -6.89 -9.81 -11.21
C LYS A 57 -5.80 -10.62 -10.49
N GLY A 58 -5.38 -10.16 -9.32
CA GLY A 58 -4.48 -10.91 -8.42
C GLY A 58 -3.04 -11.09 -8.91
N THR A 59 -2.61 -10.33 -9.91
CA THR A 59 -1.21 -10.37 -10.38
C THR A 59 -0.27 -9.75 -9.34
N VAL A 60 1.02 -10.11 -9.41
CA VAL A 60 2.07 -9.56 -8.52
C VAL A 60 2.11 -8.04 -8.56
N VAL A 61 1.98 -7.47 -9.76
CA VAL A 61 2.01 -6.03 -9.99
C VAL A 61 0.83 -5.35 -9.28
N VAL A 62 -0.38 -5.91 -9.39
CA VAL A 62 -1.57 -5.37 -8.73
C VAL A 62 -1.45 -5.50 -7.21
N LYS A 63 -1.04 -6.66 -6.70
CA LYS A 63 -0.86 -6.89 -5.24
C LYS A 63 0.16 -5.91 -4.63
N ARG A 64 1.33 -5.76 -5.24
CA ARG A 64 2.35 -4.81 -4.79
C ARG A 64 1.91 -3.36 -5.03
N GLY A 65 1.11 -3.11 -6.06
CA GLY A 65 0.54 -1.80 -6.38
C GLY A 65 -0.42 -1.32 -5.30
N PHE A 66 -1.31 -2.21 -4.82
CA PHE A 66 -2.19 -1.92 -3.68
C PHE A 66 -1.39 -1.49 -2.44
N ALA A 67 -0.37 -2.26 -2.05
CA ALA A 67 0.46 -1.91 -0.89
C ALA A 67 1.15 -0.52 -1.05
N LYS A 68 1.52 -0.13 -2.28
CA LYS A 68 2.12 1.19 -2.54
C LYS A 68 1.16 2.34 -2.27
N MET A 69 -0.16 2.15 -2.40
CA MET A 69 -1.16 3.19 -2.15
C MET A 69 -1.26 3.57 -0.67
N GLN A 70 -0.71 2.75 0.22
CA GLN A 70 -0.75 3.01 1.67
C GLN A 70 0.48 3.75 2.21
N LYS A 71 1.50 3.97 1.38
CA LYS A 71 2.76 4.60 1.82
C LYS A 71 2.52 5.99 2.42
N GLY A 72 3.31 6.31 3.43
CA GLY A 72 3.20 7.55 4.20
C GLY A 72 2.07 7.56 5.23
N GLY A 73 1.27 6.49 5.28
CA GLY A 73 0.09 6.41 6.12
C GLY A 73 0.24 5.59 7.40
N VAL A 74 -0.85 5.59 8.16
CA VAL A 74 -1.05 4.79 9.36
C VAL A 74 -2.13 3.75 9.09
N CYS A 75 -1.84 2.47 9.33
CA CYS A 75 -2.86 1.42 9.42
C CYS A 75 -3.20 1.18 10.89
N MET A 76 -4.48 1.27 11.25
CA MET A 76 -4.91 1.17 12.65
C MET A 76 -5.55 -0.19 12.97
N ASP A 77 -5.11 -0.87 14.03
CA ASP A 77 -5.79 -2.09 14.49
C ASP A 77 -7.11 -1.73 15.17
N VAL A 78 -8.22 -2.36 14.79
CA VAL A 78 -9.58 -2.07 15.28
C VAL A 78 -10.34 -3.35 15.62
N THR A 79 -11.18 -3.31 16.66
CA THR A 79 -11.99 -4.46 17.11
C THR A 79 -13.48 -4.29 16.88
N ASN A 80 -13.94 -3.10 16.44
CA ASN A 80 -15.34 -2.80 16.18
C ASN A 80 -15.48 -1.61 15.20
N VAL A 81 -16.72 -1.33 14.80
CA VAL A 81 -17.08 -0.25 13.86
C VAL A 81 -16.70 1.14 14.40
N GLU A 82 -16.94 1.42 15.68
CA GLU A 82 -16.63 2.72 16.29
C GLU A 82 -15.14 3.06 16.17
N GLN A 83 -14.25 2.11 16.48
CA GLN A 83 -12.81 2.28 16.31
C GLN A 83 -12.41 2.45 14.84
N ALA A 84 -13.08 1.75 13.92
CA ALA A 84 -12.83 1.87 12.50
C ALA A 84 -13.20 3.27 11.97
N GLN A 85 -14.32 3.83 12.42
CA GLN A 85 -14.75 5.19 12.09
C GLN A 85 -13.80 6.23 12.67
N ILE A 86 -13.37 6.08 13.93
CA ILE A 86 -12.34 6.95 14.53
C ILE A 86 -11.05 6.92 13.71
N ALA A 87 -10.63 5.73 13.25
CA ALA A 87 -9.43 5.59 12.43
C ALA A 87 -9.57 6.30 11.08
N GLU A 88 -10.71 6.12 10.40
CA GLU A 88 -11.01 6.79 9.13
C GLU A 88 -11.06 8.33 9.28
N GLU A 89 -11.79 8.83 10.28
CA GLU A 89 -11.89 10.26 10.58
C GLU A 89 -10.53 10.88 10.94
N ALA A 90 -9.66 10.11 11.60
CA ALA A 90 -8.30 10.55 11.91
C ALA A 90 -7.36 10.59 10.70
N GLY A 91 -7.75 10.01 9.55
CA GLY A 91 -6.95 9.94 8.34
C GLY A 91 -6.08 8.69 8.23
N ALA A 92 -6.47 7.57 8.85
CA ALA A 92 -5.83 6.28 8.59
C ALA A 92 -5.96 5.90 7.10
N VAL A 93 -4.91 5.29 6.53
CA VAL A 93 -4.94 4.81 5.13
C VAL A 93 -5.58 3.44 4.99
N SER A 94 -5.78 2.74 6.10
CA SER A 94 -6.48 1.45 6.20
C SER A 94 -6.71 1.08 7.67
N VAL A 95 -7.60 0.11 7.90
CA VAL A 95 -7.80 -0.52 9.21
C VAL A 95 -7.43 -2.00 9.19
N MET A 96 -7.07 -2.54 10.33
CA MET A 96 -6.72 -3.95 10.54
C MET A 96 -7.65 -4.57 11.58
N VAL A 97 -8.56 -5.42 11.13
CA VAL A 97 -9.56 -6.05 12.00
C VAL A 97 -8.99 -7.28 12.70
N LEU A 98 -9.25 -7.36 14.00
CA LEU A 98 -8.87 -8.48 14.87
C LEU A 98 -9.83 -8.59 16.06
N ASP A 99 -9.93 -9.78 16.66
CA ASP A 99 -10.81 -10.05 17.82
C ASP A 99 -10.44 -9.19 19.04
N LYS A 100 -9.14 -9.11 19.33
CA LYS A 100 -8.60 -8.38 20.50
C LYS A 100 -7.32 -7.68 20.12
N LEU A 101 -7.17 -6.46 20.63
CA LEU A 101 -5.92 -5.71 20.51
C LEU A 101 -4.76 -6.49 21.16
N PRO A 102 -3.52 -6.38 20.63
CA PRO A 102 -2.39 -7.17 21.14
C PRO A 102 -2.16 -7.04 22.65
N TYR A 103 -2.39 -5.85 23.22
CA TYR A 103 -2.33 -5.61 24.66
C TYR A 103 -3.33 -6.47 25.46
N ASP A 104 -4.57 -6.61 24.99
CA ASP A 104 -5.57 -7.44 25.66
C ASP A 104 -5.32 -8.93 25.43
N ALA A 105 -4.87 -9.29 24.22
CA ALA A 105 -4.54 -10.68 23.88
C ALA A 105 -3.46 -11.23 24.82
N ARG A 106 -2.45 -10.42 25.17
CA ARG A 106 -1.44 -10.77 26.17
C ARG A 106 -2.03 -11.04 27.55
N LYS A 107 -2.94 -10.18 28.02
CA LYS A 107 -3.56 -10.31 29.34
C LYS A 107 -4.53 -11.48 29.44
N ALA A 108 -5.30 -11.71 28.37
CA ALA A 108 -6.29 -12.79 28.32
C ALA A 108 -5.62 -14.16 28.25
N GLY A 109 -4.42 -14.25 27.66
CA GLY A 109 -3.77 -15.52 27.37
C GLY A 109 -4.61 -16.39 26.42
N GLY A 110 -4.24 -17.67 26.34
CA GLY A 110 -4.96 -18.65 25.53
C GLY A 110 -4.66 -18.55 24.02
N VAL A 111 -5.61 -19.02 23.21
CA VAL A 111 -5.45 -19.15 21.76
C VAL A 111 -6.12 -17.97 21.05
N ALA A 112 -5.32 -17.13 20.41
CA ALA A 112 -5.79 -16.04 19.56
C ALA A 112 -5.98 -16.53 18.11
N ARG A 113 -7.13 -16.23 17.50
CA ARG A 113 -7.54 -16.70 16.16
C ARG A 113 -7.95 -15.53 15.27
N MET A 114 -8.34 -15.82 14.02
CA MET A 114 -9.02 -14.87 13.15
C MET A 114 -10.27 -14.29 13.84
N ALA A 115 -10.56 -13.01 13.58
CA ALA A 115 -11.77 -12.37 14.07
C ALA A 115 -13.04 -13.02 13.50
N ASP A 116 -14.16 -12.84 14.21
CA ASP A 116 -15.46 -13.27 13.70
C ASP A 116 -15.76 -12.58 12.37
N VAL A 117 -16.20 -13.37 11.38
CA VAL A 117 -16.52 -12.86 10.04
C VAL A 117 -17.51 -11.71 10.09
N LYS A 118 -18.52 -11.79 10.99
CA LYS A 118 -19.52 -10.74 11.18
C LYS A 118 -18.89 -9.39 11.55
N VAL A 119 -17.89 -9.39 12.43
CA VAL A 119 -17.21 -8.15 12.85
C VAL A 119 -16.42 -7.56 11.69
N ILE A 120 -15.81 -8.41 10.86
CA ILE A 120 -15.07 -7.95 9.67
C ILE A 120 -16.02 -7.34 8.65
N GLU A 121 -17.12 -8.02 8.32
CA GLU A 121 -18.15 -7.53 7.40
C GLU A 121 -18.79 -6.23 7.92
N GLU A 122 -19.12 -6.15 9.21
CA GLU A 122 -19.64 -4.94 9.84
C GLU A 122 -18.66 -3.76 9.68
N VAL A 123 -17.36 -3.96 9.88
CA VAL A 123 -16.36 -2.90 9.65
C VAL A 123 -16.31 -2.51 8.16
N MET A 124 -16.28 -3.49 7.26
CA MET A 124 -16.26 -3.24 5.80
C MET A 124 -17.46 -2.43 5.31
N ASP A 125 -18.63 -2.63 5.92
CA ASP A 125 -19.86 -1.91 5.55
C ASP A 125 -19.90 -0.44 6.05
N HIS A 126 -19.04 -0.08 7.01
CA HIS A 126 -19.11 1.22 7.70
C HIS A 126 -17.93 2.17 7.47
N VAL A 127 -16.86 1.72 6.78
CA VAL A 127 -15.73 2.57 6.39
C VAL A 127 -15.46 2.49 4.89
N THR A 128 -14.84 3.53 4.34
CA THR A 128 -14.49 3.60 2.91
C THR A 128 -13.02 3.33 2.63
N ILE A 129 -12.17 3.38 3.67
CA ILE A 129 -10.76 3.02 3.59
C ILE A 129 -10.57 1.49 3.56
N PRO A 130 -9.47 0.99 2.97
CA PRO A 130 -9.21 -0.45 2.88
C PRO A 130 -9.25 -1.17 4.22
N VAL A 131 -9.86 -2.36 4.24
CA VAL A 131 -9.99 -3.22 5.41
C VAL A 131 -9.07 -4.43 5.27
N MET A 132 -8.15 -4.55 6.22
CA MET A 132 -7.30 -5.72 6.39
C MET A 132 -7.80 -6.60 7.54
N ALA A 133 -7.42 -7.87 7.54
CA ALA A 133 -7.71 -8.77 8.65
C ALA A 133 -6.57 -9.75 8.91
N LYS A 134 -6.41 -10.16 10.18
CA LYS A 134 -5.36 -11.10 10.59
C LYS A 134 -5.81 -12.56 10.46
N CYS A 135 -4.92 -13.40 9.97
CA CYS A 135 -5.02 -14.87 10.08
C CYS A 135 -3.80 -15.45 10.80
N ARG A 136 -3.96 -16.65 11.36
CA ARG A 136 -2.86 -17.37 12.01
C ARG A 136 -1.83 -17.82 10.98
N ILE A 137 -0.57 -17.87 11.42
CA ILE A 137 0.54 -18.40 10.61
C ILE A 137 0.23 -19.84 10.18
N GLY A 138 0.33 -20.08 8.87
CA GLY A 138 0.07 -21.38 8.26
C GLY A 138 -1.41 -21.75 8.08
N HIS A 139 -2.35 -20.91 8.53
CA HIS A 139 -3.77 -21.28 8.53
C HIS A 139 -4.48 -20.95 7.20
N TYR A 140 -4.24 -21.76 6.17
CA TYR A 140 -4.81 -21.58 4.82
C TYR A 140 -6.33 -21.35 4.80
N MET A 141 -7.09 -22.05 5.65
CA MET A 141 -8.54 -21.89 5.64
C MET A 141 -9.03 -20.57 6.25
N GLU A 142 -8.28 -19.96 7.15
CA GLU A 142 -8.63 -18.62 7.65
C GLU A 142 -8.39 -17.61 6.54
N ALA A 143 -7.22 -17.68 5.89
CA ALA A 143 -6.93 -16.85 4.74
C ALA A 143 -7.92 -17.03 3.57
N LYS A 144 -8.42 -18.25 3.32
CA LYS A 144 -9.43 -18.50 2.28
C LYS A 144 -10.79 -17.92 2.63
N VAL A 145 -11.17 -17.94 3.91
CA VAL A 145 -12.37 -17.25 4.39
C VAL A 145 -12.22 -15.74 4.19
N LEU A 146 -11.10 -15.16 4.64
CA LEU A 146 -10.81 -13.73 4.48
C LEU A 146 -10.80 -13.27 3.02
N GLU A 147 -10.19 -14.04 2.12
CA GLU A 147 -10.22 -13.78 0.68
C GLU A 147 -11.63 -13.82 0.11
N HIS A 148 -12.51 -14.69 0.62
CA HIS A 148 -13.86 -14.87 0.10
C HIS A 148 -14.82 -13.77 0.57
N ILE A 149 -14.70 -13.32 1.82
CA ILE A 149 -15.48 -12.19 2.33
C ILE A 149 -15.02 -10.85 1.72
N GLY A 150 -13.83 -10.83 1.11
CA GLY A 150 -13.38 -9.71 0.29
C GLY A 150 -12.55 -8.68 1.02
N VAL A 151 -11.80 -9.06 2.06
CA VAL A 151 -10.82 -8.13 2.68
C VAL A 151 -9.77 -7.71 1.66
N ASP A 152 -9.29 -6.48 1.78
CA ASP A 152 -8.37 -5.88 0.81
C ASP A 152 -6.93 -6.41 0.94
N MET A 153 -6.53 -6.81 2.16
CA MET A 153 -5.24 -7.45 2.43
C MET A 153 -5.31 -8.35 3.66
N ILE A 154 -4.58 -9.46 3.64
CA ILE A 154 -4.51 -10.41 4.75
C ILE A 154 -3.18 -10.27 5.48
N ASP A 155 -3.20 -10.17 6.81
CA ASP A 155 -2.01 -10.19 7.65
C ASP A 155 -1.82 -11.58 8.26
N GLU A 156 -0.86 -12.33 7.74
CA GLU A 156 -0.46 -13.59 8.34
C GLU A 156 0.46 -13.31 9.53
N SER A 157 -0.16 -13.30 10.72
CA SER A 157 0.35 -12.56 11.86
C SER A 157 0.86 -13.45 13.00
N GLU A 158 2.06 -13.13 13.48
CA GLU A 158 2.71 -13.70 14.67
C GLU A 158 2.01 -13.34 15.99
N VAL A 159 1.15 -12.32 15.97
CA VAL A 159 0.38 -11.91 17.15
C VAL A 159 -0.71 -12.93 17.48
N LEU A 160 -1.22 -13.63 16.47
CA LEU A 160 -2.15 -14.74 16.67
C LEU A 160 -1.38 -16.02 17.02
N THR A 161 -2.06 -17.01 17.59
CA THR A 161 -1.41 -18.30 17.90
C THR A 161 -1.12 -19.04 16.60
N PRO A 162 0.15 -19.41 16.27
CA PRO A 162 0.45 -20.12 15.03
C PRO A 162 -0.36 -21.41 14.88
N ALA A 163 -0.80 -21.70 13.66
CA ALA A 163 -1.50 -22.94 13.34
C ALA A 163 -0.56 -24.01 12.75
N ASP A 164 0.46 -23.57 12.01
CA ASP A 164 1.61 -24.39 11.61
C ASP A 164 2.88 -23.67 12.07
N GLU A 165 3.72 -24.37 12.85
CA GLU A 165 4.97 -23.82 13.38
C GLU A 165 6.14 -23.92 12.38
N LYS A 166 5.97 -24.67 11.28
CA LYS A 166 7.02 -24.95 10.30
C LYS A 166 6.81 -24.21 8.99
N HIS A 167 5.56 -24.00 8.58
CA HIS A 167 5.26 -23.44 7.26
C HIS A 167 4.30 -22.28 7.34
N HIS A 168 4.65 -21.21 6.64
CA HIS A 168 3.75 -20.14 6.30
C HIS A 168 2.84 -20.52 5.12
N ILE A 169 1.78 -19.74 4.94
CA ILE A 169 0.88 -19.85 3.79
C ILE A 169 1.67 -19.57 2.50
N ASN A 170 1.43 -20.38 1.47
CA ASN A 170 1.83 -20.10 0.09
C ASN A 170 0.88 -19.04 -0.49
N LYS A 171 1.31 -17.78 -0.43
CA LYS A 171 0.50 -16.59 -0.75
C LYS A 171 0.34 -16.39 -2.26
N TRP A 172 1.07 -17.16 -3.08
CA TRP A 172 0.88 -17.21 -4.53
C TRP A 172 -0.47 -17.81 -4.95
N LEU A 173 -1.08 -18.64 -4.08
CA LEU A 173 -2.38 -19.30 -4.33
C LEU A 173 -3.61 -18.41 -4.09
N PHE A 174 -3.38 -17.15 -3.74
CA PHE A 174 -4.41 -16.18 -3.40
C PHE A 174 -4.40 -15.03 -4.39
N ARG A 175 -5.53 -14.36 -4.59
CA ARG A 175 -5.67 -13.10 -5.32
C ARG A 175 -5.46 -11.92 -4.38
N THR A 176 -5.96 -12.01 -3.15
CA THR A 176 -5.78 -11.00 -2.11
C THR A 176 -4.29 -10.88 -1.74
N PRO A 177 -3.73 -9.67 -1.65
CA PRO A 177 -2.35 -9.46 -1.20
C PRO A 177 -2.18 -9.82 0.28
N PHE A 178 -0.94 -10.13 0.66
CA PHE A 178 -0.58 -10.44 2.05
C PHE A 178 0.46 -9.47 2.59
N VAL A 179 0.34 -9.15 3.87
CA VAL A 179 1.38 -8.56 4.69
C VAL A 179 1.89 -9.59 5.70
N ASN A 180 3.20 -9.58 5.96
CA ASN A 180 3.84 -10.45 6.95
C ASN A 180 4.82 -9.66 7.83
N GLY A 181 4.96 -10.09 9.08
CA GLY A 181 5.98 -9.61 10.00
C GLY A 181 7.38 -10.18 9.71
N ALA A 182 8.43 -9.36 9.88
CA ALA A 182 9.82 -9.79 9.86
C ALA A 182 10.67 -9.08 10.93
N ARG A 183 11.72 -9.74 11.42
CA ARG A 183 12.71 -9.17 12.36
C ARG A 183 14.02 -8.76 11.68
N ASN A 184 14.36 -9.43 10.59
CA ASN A 184 15.60 -9.26 9.85
C ASN A 184 15.37 -9.43 8.35
N LEU A 185 16.41 -9.19 7.54
CA LEU A 185 16.28 -9.21 6.09
C LEU A 185 16.00 -10.61 5.57
N GLY A 186 16.67 -11.64 6.08
CA GLY A 186 16.45 -13.03 5.66
C GLY A 186 14.99 -13.46 5.84
N GLU A 187 14.41 -13.15 6.99
CA GLU A 187 12.99 -13.41 7.27
C GLU A 187 12.07 -12.65 6.29
N ALA A 188 12.32 -11.34 6.08
CA ALA A 188 11.54 -10.54 5.13
C ALA A 188 11.59 -11.12 3.71
N LEU A 189 12.78 -11.51 3.24
CA LEU A 189 12.96 -12.09 1.91
C LEU A 189 12.28 -13.47 1.78
N ARG A 190 12.28 -14.31 2.82
CA ARG A 190 11.52 -15.58 2.81
C ARG A 190 10.03 -15.34 2.69
N ARG A 191 9.46 -14.39 3.43
CA ARG A 191 8.03 -14.04 3.34
C ARG A 191 7.67 -13.49 1.95
N ILE A 192 8.54 -12.67 1.35
CA ILE A 192 8.36 -12.19 -0.04
C ILE A 192 8.43 -13.36 -1.03
N TYR A 193 9.36 -14.30 -0.84
CA TYR A 193 9.47 -15.49 -1.68
C TYR A 193 8.24 -16.40 -1.59
N GLU A 194 7.60 -16.47 -0.42
CA GLU A 194 6.30 -17.14 -0.22
C GLU A 194 5.10 -16.37 -0.82
N GLY A 195 5.31 -15.14 -1.30
CA GLY A 195 4.32 -14.35 -2.03
C GLY A 195 3.75 -13.14 -1.25
N ALA A 196 4.38 -12.73 -0.14
CA ALA A 196 3.99 -11.49 0.55
C ALA A 196 4.15 -10.26 -0.37
N ALA A 197 3.13 -9.41 -0.39
CA ALA A 197 3.10 -8.17 -1.17
C ALA A 197 3.54 -6.94 -0.37
N MET A 198 3.65 -7.10 0.95
CA MET A 198 4.03 -6.09 1.92
C MET A 198 4.73 -6.78 3.11
N ILE A 199 5.67 -6.08 3.73
CA ILE A 199 6.32 -6.50 4.98
C ILE A 199 6.05 -5.45 6.04
N ARG A 200 6.01 -5.88 7.30
CA ARG A 200 6.10 -5.00 8.47
C ARG A 200 7.14 -5.53 9.45
N THR A 201 7.71 -4.68 10.29
CA THR A 201 8.46 -5.19 11.45
C THR A 201 7.53 -5.96 12.37
N LYS A 202 8.01 -7.00 13.06
CA LYS A 202 7.21 -7.63 14.13
C LYS A 202 7.08 -6.68 15.33
N GLY A 203 8.23 -6.17 15.77
CA GLY A 203 8.35 -5.45 17.05
C GLY A 203 7.82 -6.30 18.20
N GLU A 204 7.52 -5.71 19.35
CA GLU A 204 6.86 -6.45 20.43
C GLU A 204 5.43 -5.91 20.62
N ALA A 205 4.49 -6.45 19.83
CA ALA A 205 3.11 -5.95 19.73
C ALA A 205 2.42 -5.89 21.10
N GLY A 206 1.74 -4.79 21.43
CA GLY A 206 0.98 -4.66 22.67
C GLY A 206 1.80 -4.32 23.92
N THR A 207 3.10 -4.04 23.81
CA THR A 207 3.92 -3.60 24.95
C THR A 207 3.96 -2.09 25.12
N GLY A 208 3.58 -1.31 24.10
CA GLY A 208 3.80 0.14 24.09
C GLY A 208 5.28 0.54 24.12
N ASN A 209 6.19 -0.38 23.77
CA ASN A 209 7.63 -0.12 23.71
C ASN A 209 8.15 -0.36 22.28
N VAL A 210 8.54 0.73 21.62
CA VAL A 210 9.00 0.74 20.21
C VAL A 210 10.39 0.11 20.00
N SER A 211 11.12 -0.24 21.07
CA SER A 211 12.53 -0.64 20.98
C SER A 211 12.81 -1.82 20.03
N GLU A 212 11.96 -2.85 20.04
CA GLU A 212 12.13 -4.00 19.16
C GLU A 212 11.77 -3.66 17.71
N ALA A 213 10.79 -2.79 17.47
CA ALA A 213 10.51 -2.30 16.12
C ALA A 213 11.69 -1.49 15.56
N VAL A 214 12.30 -0.63 16.38
CA VAL A 214 13.54 0.10 16.03
C VAL A 214 14.68 -0.88 15.71
N LYS A 215 14.88 -1.90 16.54
CA LYS A 215 15.91 -2.93 16.34
C LYS A 215 15.71 -3.66 15.01
N HIS A 216 14.51 -4.15 14.74
CA HIS A 216 14.20 -4.86 13.49
C HIS A 216 14.35 -3.97 12.26
N MET A 217 13.85 -2.73 12.32
CA MET A 217 13.98 -1.80 11.20
C MET A 217 15.45 -1.49 10.91
N LYS A 218 16.24 -1.20 11.95
CA LYS A 218 17.69 -0.97 11.80
C LYS A 218 18.42 -2.20 11.27
N GLN A 219 18.03 -3.40 11.69
CA GLN A 219 18.60 -4.65 11.21
C GLN A 219 18.30 -4.86 9.72
N ILE A 220 17.03 -4.80 9.31
CA ILE A 220 16.62 -4.92 7.90
C ILE A 220 17.33 -3.89 7.03
N MET A 221 17.29 -2.61 7.41
CA MET A 221 17.90 -1.53 6.64
C MET A 221 19.43 -1.61 6.62
N GLY A 222 20.05 -2.08 7.70
CA GLY A 222 21.50 -2.31 7.79
C GLY A 222 21.98 -3.42 6.88
N GLU A 223 21.28 -4.56 6.90
CA GLU A 223 21.56 -5.69 6.02
C GLU A 223 21.35 -5.33 4.54
N ILE A 224 20.32 -4.54 4.20
CA ILE A 224 20.14 -4.02 2.84
C ILE A 224 21.32 -3.14 2.42
N ARG A 225 21.81 -2.25 3.28
CA ARG A 225 22.99 -1.44 2.99
C ARG A 225 24.24 -2.31 2.78
N ALA A 226 24.40 -3.38 3.55
CA ALA A 226 25.50 -4.34 3.36
C ALA A 226 25.41 -5.04 1.99
N LEU A 227 24.23 -5.55 1.62
CA LEU A 227 24.01 -6.17 0.31
C LEU A 227 24.35 -5.24 -0.86
N ARG A 228 24.04 -3.95 -0.76
CA ARG A 228 24.37 -2.96 -1.81
C ARG A 228 25.87 -2.84 -2.10
N ALA A 229 26.71 -3.16 -1.13
CA ALA A 229 28.16 -3.05 -1.23
C ALA A 229 28.83 -4.37 -1.67
N MET A 230 28.07 -5.46 -1.71
CA MET A 230 28.58 -6.79 -2.06
C MET A 230 28.71 -7.00 -3.57
N ASN A 231 29.66 -7.84 -3.97
CA ASN A 231 29.79 -8.35 -5.33
C ASN A 231 28.89 -9.58 -5.58
N ASP A 232 28.82 -10.06 -6.83
CA ASP A 232 27.90 -11.15 -7.21
C ASP A 232 28.20 -12.49 -6.47
N GLU A 233 29.44 -12.79 -6.10
CA GLU A 233 29.80 -14.00 -5.34
C GLU A 233 29.37 -13.88 -3.88
N GLU A 234 29.60 -12.72 -3.26
CA GLU A 234 29.15 -12.43 -1.89
C GLU A 234 27.62 -12.44 -1.77
N LEU A 235 26.91 -11.96 -2.80
CA LEU A 235 25.45 -12.03 -2.88
C LEU A 235 24.93 -13.48 -2.98
N LEU A 236 25.67 -14.39 -3.63
CA LEU A 236 25.33 -15.82 -3.65
C LEU A 236 25.44 -16.44 -2.26
N ASP A 237 26.48 -16.10 -1.49
CA ASP A 237 26.64 -16.58 -0.12
C ASP A 237 25.60 -15.99 0.82
N ALA A 238 25.26 -14.71 0.67
CA ALA A 238 24.15 -14.10 1.39
C ALA A 238 22.82 -14.81 1.10
N ALA A 239 22.54 -15.18 -0.16
CA ALA A 239 21.33 -15.93 -0.53
C ALA A 239 21.24 -17.29 0.16
N LYS A 240 22.36 -18.02 0.26
CA LYS A 240 22.43 -19.28 1.02
C LYS A 240 22.15 -19.05 2.51
N ASN A 241 22.77 -18.03 3.12
CA ASN A 241 22.59 -17.71 4.54
C ASN A 241 21.15 -17.30 4.87
N TYR A 242 20.51 -16.55 3.98
CA TYR A 242 19.12 -16.14 4.13
C TYR A 242 18.10 -17.22 3.78
N ASN A 243 18.52 -18.31 3.14
CA ASN A 243 17.69 -19.38 2.61
C ASN A 243 16.64 -18.86 1.62
N VAL A 244 17.06 -18.02 0.67
CA VAL A 244 16.19 -17.45 -0.38
C VAL A 244 16.86 -17.50 -1.75
N PRO A 245 16.09 -17.39 -2.85
CA PRO A 245 16.68 -17.36 -4.20
C PRO A 245 17.64 -16.17 -4.39
N TYR A 246 18.75 -16.43 -5.08
CA TYR A 246 19.76 -15.43 -5.42
C TYR A 246 19.16 -14.18 -6.10
N GLU A 247 18.25 -14.38 -7.05
CA GLU A 247 17.62 -13.27 -7.79
C GLU A 247 16.89 -12.28 -6.88
N LEU A 248 16.30 -12.75 -5.78
CA LEU A 248 15.61 -11.89 -4.83
C LEU A 248 16.60 -11.05 -4.00
N VAL A 249 17.74 -11.63 -3.63
CA VAL A 249 18.83 -10.93 -2.96
C VAL A 249 19.44 -9.90 -3.91
N LYS A 250 19.70 -10.29 -5.16
CA LYS A 250 20.23 -9.40 -6.21
C LYS A 250 19.29 -8.24 -6.51
N GLU A 251 17.98 -8.49 -6.63
CA GLU A 251 16.97 -7.43 -6.78
C GLU A 251 17.00 -6.46 -5.60
N THR A 252 17.06 -6.97 -4.37
CA THR A 252 17.10 -6.17 -3.14
C THR A 252 18.36 -5.31 -3.07
N ALA A 253 19.53 -5.90 -3.38
CA ALA A 253 20.80 -5.19 -3.45
C ALA A 253 20.77 -4.07 -4.50
N ARG A 254 20.27 -4.36 -5.71
CA ARG A 254 20.15 -3.39 -6.81
C ARG A 254 19.20 -2.24 -6.46
N LEU A 255 18.07 -2.53 -5.83
CA LEU A 255 17.08 -1.52 -5.44
C LEU A 255 17.55 -0.69 -4.23
N GLY A 256 18.41 -1.26 -3.38
CA GLY A 256 18.80 -0.65 -2.11
C GLY A 256 17.65 -0.51 -1.11
N ARG A 257 16.59 -1.32 -1.28
CA ARG A 257 15.40 -1.44 -0.43
C ARG A 257 14.73 -2.79 -0.71
N LEU A 258 13.76 -3.19 0.13
CA LEU A 258 12.90 -4.33 -0.18
C LEU A 258 12.12 -4.11 -1.50
N PRO A 259 11.87 -5.16 -2.31
CA PRO A 259 11.09 -5.06 -3.54
C PRO A 259 9.58 -4.83 -3.30
N VAL A 260 9.15 -4.78 -2.04
CA VAL A 260 7.78 -4.52 -1.59
C VAL A 260 7.74 -3.29 -0.66
N VAL A 261 6.58 -2.98 -0.11
CA VAL A 261 6.40 -1.94 0.93
C VAL A 261 6.83 -2.49 2.29
N ASN A 262 7.49 -1.68 3.12
CA ASN A 262 7.97 -2.07 4.45
C ASN A 262 7.50 -1.12 5.54
N PHE A 263 6.51 -1.52 6.34
CA PHE A 263 6.01 -0.71 7.44
C PHE A 263 6.71 -1.03 8.76
N ALA A 264 6.64 -0.10 9.71
CA ALA A 264 6.95 -0.40 11.09
C ALA A 264 5.69 -0.84 11.85
N ALA A 265 5.82 -1.84 12.71
CA ALA A 265 4.77 -2.26 13.63
C ALA A 265 5.38 -2.74 14.95
N GLY A 266 4.56 -2.67 16.01
CA GLY A 266 4.87 -3.17 17.34
C GLY A 266 5.42 -2.07 18.28
N GLY A 267 4.65 -1.73 19.31
CA GLY A 267 5.12 -0.87 20.40
C GLY A 267 5.08 0.64 20.14
N ILE A 268 4.58 1.09 19.00
CA ILE A 268 4.34 2.52 18.73
C ILE A 268 3.18 3.00 19.62
N ALA A 269 3.44 4.01 20.45
CA ALA A 269 2.44 4.55 21.39
C ALA A 269 2.30 6.09 21.31
N THR A 270 3.31 6.77 20.75
CA THR A 270 3.37 8.23 20.69
C THR A 270 3.56 8.75 19.26
N PRO A 271 3.22 10.02 18.98
CA PRO A 271 3.53 10.64 17.69
C PRO A 271 5.03 10.64 17.38
N ALA A 272 5.88 10.83 18.39
CA ALA A 272 7.33 10.77 18.24
C ALA A 272 7.84 9.38 17.85
N ASP A 273 7.24 8.30 18.38
CA ASP A 273 7.57 6.93 17.97
C ASP A 273 7.26 6.72 16.48
N ALA A 274 6.10 7.20 16.02
CA ALA A 274 5.69 7.08 14.63
C ALA A 274 6.66 7.82 13.70
N ALA A 275 6.99 9.08 14.02
CA ALA A 275 7.96 9.87 13.27
C ALA A 275 9.36 9.23 13.26
N LEU A 276 9.80 8.67 14.41
CA LEU A 276 11.07 7.93 14.49
C LEU A 276 11.10 6.74 13.53
N MET A 277 10.01 5.98 13.43
CA MET A 277 9.99 4.82 12.54
C MET A 277 10.07 5.24 11.07
N MET A 278 9.41 6.34 10.69
CA MET A 278 9.53 6.92 9.34
C MET A 278 10.96 7.38 9.06
N LEU A 279 11.59 8.09 10.01
CA LEU A 279 13.00 8.51 9.94
C LEU A 279 13.96 7.33 9.74
N LEU A 280 13.66 6.16 10.33
CA LEU A 280 14.46 4.95 10.18
C LEU A 280 14.26 4.22 8.83
N GLY A 281 13.40 4.75 7.96
CA GLY A 281 13.17 4.23 6.61
C GLY A 281 11.93 3.35 6.47
N ALA A 282 10.98 3.41 7.40
CA ALA A 282 9.67 2.81 7.21
C ALA A 282 8.91 3.52 6.08
N ASP A 283 8.12 2.76 5.31
CA ASP A 283 7.20 3.29 4.31
C ASP A 283 5.86 3.75 4.92
N GLY A 284 5.63 3.51 6.23
CA GLY A 284 4.40 3.76 6.97
C GLY A 284 4.39 3.00 8.30
N VAL A 285 3.33 3.13 9.10
CA VAL A 285 3.26 2.53 10.44
C VAL A 285 1.94 1.78 10.70
N PHE A 286 2.01 0.69 11.47
CA PHE A 286 0.86 0.01 12.06
C PHE A 286 0.75 0.37 13.54
N VAL A 287 -0.44 0.80 13.99
CA VAL A 287 -0.69 1.16 15.39
C VAL A 287 -2.02 0.61 15.85
N GLY A 288 -2.00 -0.18 16.92
CA GLY A 288 -3.21 -0.72 17.54
C GLY A 288 -3.39 -0.26 18.97
N SER A 289 -2.77 -1.00 19.89
CA SER A 289 -2.87 -0.73 21.33
C SER A 289 -2.43 0.68 21.72
N GLY A 290 -1.47 1.29 21.01
CA GLY A 290 -1.03 2.65 21.28
C GLY A 290 -2.15 3.69 21.20
N ILE A 291 -3.16 3.46 20.36
CA ILE A 291 -4.31 4.35 20.18
C ILE A 291 -5.46 3.90 21.09
N PHE A 292 -6.01 2.71 20.86
CA PHE A 292 -7.28 2.30 21.48
C PHE A 292 -7.14 1.74 22.91
N LYS A 293 -5.93 1.71 23.46
CA LYS A 293 -5.70 1.53 24.91
C LYS A 293 -5.27 2.80 25.63
N SER A 294 -5.27 3.93 24.92
CA SER A 294 -5.23 5.24 25.55
C SER A 294 -6.62 5.66 26.05
N SER A 295 -6.66 6.72 26.85
CA SER A 295 -7.91 7.39 27.23
C SER A 295 -8.28 8.57 26.31
N ASP A 296 -7.51 8.78 25.25
CA ASP A 296 -7.70 9.83 24.23
C ASP A 296 -7.57 9.29 22.79
N PRO A 297 -8.28 8.21 22.40
CA PRO A 297 -8.05 7.51 21.14
C PRO A 297 -8.22 8.39 19.89
N GLU A 298 -9.27 9.22 19.81
CA GLU A 298 -9.53 10.10 18.65
C GLU A 298 -8.39 11.09 18.41
N VAL A 299 -8.05 11.87 19.43
CA VAL A 299 -6.99 12.89 19.35
C VAL A 299 -5.63 12.24 19.12
N ARG A 300 -5.39 11.08 19.74
CA ARG A 300 -4.14 10.32 19.57
C ARG A 300 -4.00 9.73 18.18
N ALA A 301 -5.08 9.22 17.60
CA ALA A 301 -5.10 8.74 16.21
C ALA A 301 -4.71 9.88 15.26
N GLN A 302 -5.34 11.06 15.39
CA GLN A 302 -5.01 12.25 14.59
C GLN A 302 -3.55 12.68 14.76
N ALA A 303 -3.06 12.73 15.99
CA ALA A 303 -1.68 13.10 16.28
C ALA A 303 -0.66 12.13 15.65
N ILE A 304 -0.94 10.83 15.69
CA ILE A 304 -0.06 9.81 15.08
C ILE A 304 -0.09 9.92 13.55
N VAL A 305 -1.26 10.16 12.94
CA VAL A 305 -1.37 10.38 11.48
C VAL A 305 -0.59 11.63 11.06
N LEU A 306 -0.76 12.73 11.80
CA LEU A 306 -0.06 13.99 11.55
C LEU A 306 1.47 13.82 11.62
N ALA A 307 1.96 13.20 12.70
CA ALA A 307 3.41 12.96 12.87
C ALA A 307 3.97 11.94 11.87
N THR A 308 3.18 10.97 11.41
CA THR A 308 3.61 10.02 10.37
C THR A 308 3.73 10.71 9.02
N SER A 309 2.79 11.59 8.68
CA SER A 309 2.75 12.29 7.40
C SER A 309 3.84 13.36 7.28
N HIS A 310 4.17 14.02 8.40
CA HIS A 310 5.12 15.13 8.48
C HIS A 310 6.32 14.79 9.38
N TRP A 311 6.78 13.54 9.34
CA TRP A 311 7.82 13.03 10.23
C TRP A 311 9.16 13.78 10.10
N ASP A 312 9.41 14.40 8.96
CA ASP A 312 10.61 15.17 8.63
C ASP A 312 10.51 16.66 8.99
N ASP A 313 9.36 17.11 9.48
CA ASP A 313 9.11 18.46 10.00
C ASP A 313 9.03 18.44 11.54
N PRO A 314 10.10 18.83 12.25
CA PRO A 314 10.11 18.84 13.71
C PRO A 314 9.05 19.75 14.33
N GLU A 315 8.63 20.83 13.66
CA GLU A 315 7.62 21.74 14.19
C GLU A 315 6.25 21.05 14.23
N ILE A 316 5.87 20.38 13.14
CA ILE A 316 4.62 19.62 13.07
C ILE A 316 4.65 18.42 14.02
N VAL A 317 5.78 17.73 14.16
CA VAL A 317 5.92 16.63 15.13
C VAL A 317 5.75 17.14 16.56
N VAL A 318 6.25 18.34 16.88
CA VAL A 318 6.03 18.96 18.20
C VAL A 318 4.55 19.31 18.40
N GLU A 319 3.87 19.83 17.38
CA GLU A 319 2.42 20.08 17.43
C GLU A 319 1.63 18.80 17.68
N ALA A 320 1.91 17.74 16.93
CA ALA A 320 1.32 16.41 17.13
C ALA A 320 1.55 15.91 18.56
N CYS A 321 2.78 16.04 19.09
CA CYS A 321 3.08 15.67 20.47
C CYS A 321 2.31 16.49 21.50
N ARG A 322 2.00 17.77 21.23
CA ARG A 322 1.21 18.64 22.12
C ARG A 322 -0.28 18.29 22.14
N MET A 323 -0.80 17.63 21.11
CA MET A 323 -2.20 17.19 21.06
C MET A 323 -2.51 16.11 22.11
N VAL A 324 -1.51 15.33 22.50
CA VAL A 324 -1.66 14.16 23.38
C VAL A 324 -0.95 14.34 24.72
N SER A 325 -1.30 13.50 25.68
CA SER A 325 -0.62 13.46 26.98
C SER A 325 -0.17 12.03 27.31
N GLU A 326 1.07 11.86 27.78
CA GLU A 326 1.57 10.56 28.23
C GLU A 326 0.77 9.97 29.39
N LYS A 327 0.17 10.81 30.25
CA LYS A 327 -0.74 10.35 31.32
C LYS A 327 -1.98 9.62 30.79
N LYS A 328 -2.32 9.84 29.51
CA LYS A 328 -3.47 9.23 28.84
C LYS A 328 -3.06 8.05 27.95
N ALA A 329 -1.76 7.83 27.73
CA ALA A 329 -1.26 6.74 26.90
C ALA A 329 -1.51 5.38 27.53
N MET A 330 -1.37 4.32 26.74
CA MET A 330 -1.42 2.96 27.24
C MET A 330 -0.31 2.71 28.27
N MET A 331 -0.57 1.84 29.25
CA MET A 331 0.49 1.41 30.17
C MET A 331 1.49 0.52 29.43
N GLY A 332 2.75 0.95 29.36
CA GLY A 332 3.84 0.18 28.77
C GLY A 332 4.20 -1.07 29.58
N ILE A 333 4.75 -2.06 28.89
CA ILE A 333 5.29 -3.29 29.47
C ILE A 333 6.79 -3.33 29.15
N ASP A 334 7.64 -3.45 30.17
CA ASP A 334 9.07 -3.66 29.95
C ASP A 334 9.31 -5.05 29.37
N ILE A 335 9.87 -5.11 28.17
CA ILE A 335 10.13 -6.34 27.42
C ILE A 335 11.05 -7.28 28.21
N LYS A 336 11.96 -6.74 29.03
CA LYS A 336 12.86 -7.54 29.88
C LYS A 336 12.13 -8.35 30.95
N THR A 337 10.89 -7.98 31.25
CA THR A 337 10.06 -8.69 32.25
C THR A 337 9.25 -9.84 31.62
N LEU A 338 9.16 -9.89 30.30
CA LEU A 338 8.47 -10.95 29.56
C LEU A 338 9.34 -12.20 29.49
N LYS A 339 8.71 -13.36 29.72
CA LYS A 339 9.35 -14.65 29.51
C LYS A 339 9.50 -14.94 28.01
N PRO A 340 10.45 -15.80 27.60
CA PRO A 340 10.64 -16.15 26.19
C PRO A 340 9.37 -16.62 25.48
N GLU A 341 8.51 -17.39 26.16
CA GLU A 341 7.23 -17.88 25.65
C GLU A 341 6.15 -16.79 25.46
N GLU A 342 6.32 -15.64 26.11
CA GLU A 342 5.43 -14.48 26.01
C GLU A 342 5.84 -13.52 24.88
N LEU A 343 7.03 -13.71 24.31
CA LEU A 343 7.49 -12.92 23.16
C LEU A 343 6.71 -13.35 21.92
N LEU A 344 6.00 -12.39 21.31
CA LEU A 344 5.25 -12.63 20.09
C LEU A 344 6.16 -12.60 18.86
N GLN A 345 7.21 -11.77 18.91
CA GLN A 345 8.10 -11.53 17.78
C GLN A 345 8.90 -12.75 17.32
N VAL A 346 9.08 -13.73 18.20
CA VAL A 346 9.88 -14.94 17.91
C VAL A 346 9.10 -16.02 17.16
N ARG A 347 7.78 -15.87 16.99
CA ARG A 347 6.92 -16.90 16.37
C ARG A 347 6.99 -16.84 14.84
N GLY A 348 6.99 -18.00 14.17
CA GLY A 348 6.95 -18.11 12.70
C GLY A 348 8.21 -17.57 12.03
N GLU A 349 9.35 -18.18 12.30
CA GLU A 349 10.66 -17.82 11.73
C GLU A 349 10.89 -18.39 10.32
#